data_AF-A0A821HIL6-F1
#
_entry.id   AF-A0A821HIL6-F1
#
_cell.length_a   1.000
_cell.length_b   1.000
_cell.length_c   1.000
_cell.angle_alpha   90.00
_cell.angle_beta   90.00
_cell.angle_gamma   90.00
#
_symmetry.space_group_name_H-M   'P 1'
#
loop_
_entity.id
_entity.type
_entity.pdbx_description
1 polymer ?
#
loop_
_entity_poly.entity_id
_entity_poly.type
_entity_poly.pdbx_seq_one_letter_code
_entity_poly.pdbx_strand_id
1 'polypeptide(L)'
;MANLIIHRQHSHGLCDGFTTILFYAREMQKLAEEVQSYSREHRIELGNIEWKVFSDNWPNIFIRNSEQIRNSHVLFLASFHNPQTIFEQISLLYHLPKYLCRSLKVLLPYFPTGTMERIQTPGEIATAYSLAQMLSSIPLTRTGPCEVVIFDIHALQNQFYFSSNIIVRLESTVELLLDELNNRKNQNEKFAMAFPDDGAHKRFAHMFEENKYPIVVCSKIREGDKRITTIKEGNPSGYHCIIIDDLVQSGGTLMECA
;
A
#
# COMPACT_ATOMS: atom_id res chain seq x y z
N MET A 1 4.61 -0.07 10.28
CA MET A 1 5.00 -0.19 8.86
C MET A 1 6.45 -0.62 8.67
N ALA A 2 7.44 0.09 9.22
CA ALA A 2 8.87 -0.26 9.04
C ALA A 2 9.22 -1.70 9.47
N ASN A 3 8.73 -2.15 10.64
CA ASN A 3 8.91 -3.54 11.09
C ASN A 3 8.29 -4.58 10.13
N LEU A 4 7.10 -4.29 9.59
CA LEU A 4 6.43 -5.17 8.63
C LEU A 4 7.26 -5.30 7.34
N ILE A 5 7.77 -4.17 6.84
CA ILE A 5 8.65 -4.13 5.67
C ILE A 5 9.85 -5.06 5.89
N ILE A 6 10.53 -4.94 7.04
CA ILE A 6 11.75 -5.70 7.33
C ILE A 6 11.49 -7.18 7.57
N HIS A 7 10.47 -7.53 8.36
CA HIS A 7 10.11 -8.94 8.58
C HIS A 7 9.74 -9.65 7.26
N ARG A 8 9.08 -8.94 6.34
CA ARG A 8 8.73 -9.47 5.02
C ARG A 8 9.92 -9.48 4.04
N GLN A 9 10.95 -8.65 4.25
CA GLN A 9 12.23 -8.77 3.51
C GLN A 9 13.02 -10.02 3.92
N HIS A 10 13.15 -10.30 5.22
CA HIS A 10 13.98 -11.40 5.71
C HIS A 10 13.44 -12.79 5.35
N SER A 11 12.12 -12.93 5.22
CA SER A 11 11.48 -14.20 4.87
C SER A 11 11.66 -14.61 3.40
N HIS A 12 12.12 -13.71 2.53
CA HIS A 12 12.08 -13.91 1.06
C HIS A 12 13.38 -13.55 0.31
N GLY A 13 14.56 -13.74 0.93
CA GLY A 13 15.79 -13.98 0.15
C GLY A 13 16.75 -12.81 -0.09
N LEU A 14 16.87 -11.84 0.83
CA LEU A 14 17.90 -10.78 0.78
C LEU A 14 19.13 -11.05 1.67
N CYS A 15 19.35 -12.31 2.05
CA CYS A 15 20.49 -12.73 2.89
C CYS A 15 21.60 -13.40 2.05
N ASP A 16 21.78 -13.00 0.79
CA ASP A 16 22.73 -13.59 -0.15
C ASP A 16 24.07 -12.81 -0.24
N GLY A 17 24.29 -11.85 0.66
CA GLY A 17 25.54 -11.08 0.78
C GLY A 17 25.62 -9.85 -0.12
N PHE A 18 24.58 -9.53 -0.89
CA PHE A 18 24.51 -8.32 -1.71
C PHE A 18 23.90 -7.14 -0.93
N THR A 19 24.38 -5.93 -1.21
CA THR A 19 23.84 -4.69 -0.62
C THR A 19 22.40 -4.46 -1.04
N THR A 20 21.56 -3.99 -0.11
CA THR A 20 20.22 -3.48 -0.43
C THR A 20 20.23 -1.96 -0.41
N ILE A 21 19.85 -1.33 -1.52
CA ILE A 21 19.70 0.12 -1.63
C ILE A 21 18.22 0.46 -1.55
N LEU A 22 17.85 1.25 -0.55
CA LEU A 22 16.52 1.78 -0.36
C LEU A 22 16.42 3.19 -0.95
N PHE A 23 15.75 3.29 -2.08
CA PHE A 23 15.29 4.55 -2.65
C PHE A 23 13.87 4.86 -2.15
N TYR A 24 13.48 6.13 -2.16
CA TYR A 24 12.18 6.55 -1.65
C TYR A 24 11.67 7.80 -2.37
N ALA A 25 10.35 7.92 -2.44
CA ALA A 25 9.67 9.14 -2.84
C ALA A 25 9.92 10.26 -1.81
N ARG A 26 9.91 11.53 -2.23
CA ARG A 26 10.23 12.70 -1.37
C ARG A 26 9.46 12.68 -0.05
N GLU A 27 8.20 12.28 -0.10
CA GLU A 27 7.26 12.32 1.02
C GLU A 27 7.46 11.14 1.98
N MET A 28 8.22 10.12 1.57
CA MET A 28 8.48 8.90 2.32
C MET A 28 9.80 8.92 3.09
N GLN A 29 10.52 10.04 3.11
CA GLN A 29 11.85 10.15 3.75
C GLN A 29 11.85 9.64 5.19
N LYS A 30 10.92 10.12 6.02
CA LYS A 30 10.84 9.72 7.43
C LYS A 30 10.68 8.19 7.58
N LEU A 31 9.80 7.59 6.77
CA LEU A 31 9.59 6.15 6.79
C LEU A 31 10.83 5.40 6.29
N ALA A 32 11.55 5.94 5.31
CA ALA A 32 12.78 5.34 4.81
C ALA A 32 13.89 5.32 5.87
N GLU A 33 14.05 6.43 6.60
CA GLU A 33 14.97 6.55 7.74
C GLU A 33 14.59 5.59 8.87
N GLU A 34 13.29 5.45 9.17
CA GLU A 34 12.81 4.45 10.12
C GLU A 34 13.17 3.03 9.65
N VAL A 35 12.85 2.66 8.40
CA VAL A 35 13.19 1.34 7.83
C VAL A 35 14.70 1.08 7.89
N GLN A 36 15.53 2.08 7.59
CA GLN A 36 16.98 1.94 7.73
C GLN A 36 17.38 1.67 9.18
N SER A 37 16.80 2.39 10.15
CA SER A 37 17.14 2.26 11.58
C SER A 37 16.86 0.87 12.16
N TYR A 38 15.86 0.17 11.63
CA TYR A 38 15.49 -1.18 12.05
C TYR A 38 16.30 -2.28 11.33
N SER A 39 17.10 -1.92 10.31
CA SER A 39 17.94 -2.86 9.58
C SER A 39 19.10 -3.33 10.47
N ARG A 40 19.04 -4.59 10.90
CA ARG A 40 20.14 -5.21 11.64
C ARG A 40 21.38 -5.30 10.74
N GLU A 41 22.55 -4.99 11.29
CA GLU A 41 23.85 -5.07 10.60
C GLU A 41 24.02 -4.11 9.39
N HIS A 42 23.26 -3.01 9.31
CA HIS A 42 23.40 -1.98 8.26
C HIS A 42 23.26 -2.50 6.81
N ARG A 43 22.48 -3.56 6.59
CA ARG A 43 22.32 -4.15 5.24
C ARG A 43 21.49 -3.31 4.26
N ILE A 44 20.87 -2.22 4.74
CA ILE A 44 20.07 -1.30 3.94
C ILE A 44 20.73 0.08 3.93
N GLU A 45 21.13 0.53 2.75
CA GLU A 45 21.69 1.86 2.51
C GLU A 45 20.64 2.75 1.85
N LEU A 46 20.51 3.99 2.29
CA LEU A 46 19.62 4.95 1.64
C LEU A 46 20.25 5.44 0.33
N GLY A 47 19.55 5.21 -0.77
CA GLY A 47 19.87 5.78 -2.06
C GLY A 47 19.45 7.25 -2.13
N ASN A 48 20.19 8.05 -2.90
CA ASN A 48 19.93 9.48 -3.03
C ASN A 48 19.39 9.81 -4.43
N ILE A 49 18.16 10.32 -4.48
CA ILE A 49 17.52 10.83 -5.68
C ILE A 49 17.32 12.33 -5.53
N GLU A 50 17.82 13.09 -6.49
CA GLU A 50 17.50 14.49 -6.66
C GLU A 50 16.23 14.64 -7.48
N TRP A 51 15.17 15.12 -6.84
CA TRP A 51 13.90 15.38 -7.49
C TRP A 51 13.80 16.85 -7.89
N LYS A 52 14.38 17.22 -9.03
CA LYS A 52 14.31 18.58 -9.57
C LYS A 52 13.25 18.67 -10.65
N VAL A 53 12.95 19.90 -11.07
CA VAL A 53 12.06 20.19 -12.20
C VAL A 53 12.75 21.19 -13.13
N PHE A 54 12.43 21.12 -14.42
CA PHE A 54 12.78 22.15 -15.39
C PHE A 54 11.87 23.38 -15.24
N SER A 55 12.18 24.46 -15.95
CA SER A 55 11.41 25.73 -15.89
C SER A 55 9.96 25.59 -16.37
N ASP A 56 9.65 24.58 -17.17
CA ASP A 56 8.32 24.23 -17.66
C ASP A 56 7.61 23.17 -16.78
N ASN A 57 8.16 22.90 -15.60
CA ASN A 57 7.67 21.94 -14.60
C ASN A 57 7.78 20.45 -14.98
N TRP A 58 8.46 20.09 -16.07
CA TRP A 58 8.75 18.67 -16.33
C TRP A 58 9.81 18.13 -15.37
N PRO A 59 9.76 16.83 -15.01
CA PRO A 59 10.71 16.25 -14.08
C PRO A 59 12.16 16.26 -14.60
N ASN A 60 13.08 16.65 -13.73
CA ASN A 60 14.53 16.55 -13.92
C ASN A 60 15.10 15.69 -12.78
N ILE A 61 15.00 14.38 -12.93
CA ILE A 61 15.31 13.42 -11.87
C ILE A 61 16.74 12.91 -12.06
N PHE A 62 17.54 12.94 -10.99
CA PHE A 62 18.92 12.48 -11.02
C PHE A 62 19.22 11.52 -9.86
N ILE A 63 19.76 10.34 -10.15
CA ILE A 63 20.17 9.38 -9.12
C ILE A 63 21.67 9.58 -8.85
N ARG A 64 22.02 9.95 -7.61
CA ARG A 64 23.42 10.04 -7.20
C ARG A 64 24.00 8.64 -6.98
N ASN A 65 25.27 8.45 -7.31
CA ASN A 65 26.02 7.20 -7.18
C ASN A 65 25.33 5.99 -7.87
N SER A 66 24.74 6.22 -9.05
CA SER A 66 23.98 5.20 -9.78
C SER A 66 24.77 3.93 -10.11
N GLU A 67 26.11 3.99 -10.11
CA GLU A 67 27.00 2.84 -10.28
C GLU A 67 26.84 1.78 -9.18
N GLN A 68 26.42 2.17 -7.97
CA GLN A 68 26.17 1.27 -6.84
C GLN A 68 24.91 0.40 -7.03
N ILE A 69 24.02 0.77 -7.97
CA ILE A 69 22.80 0.01 -8.28
C ILE A 69 23.12 -1.33 -8.95
N ARG A 70 24.27 -1.42 -9.64
CA ARG A 70 24.66 -2.63 -10.35
C ARG A 70 24.81 -3.80 -9.38
N ASN A 71 24.13 -4.91 -9.67
CA ASN A 71 24.11 -6.14 -8.86
C ASN A 71 23.61 -5.97 -7.40
N SER A 72 23.04 -4.81 -7.03
CA SER A 72 22.42 -4.64 -5.71
C SER A 72 20.93 -4.97 -5.73
N HIS A 73 20.38 -5.27 -4.56
CA HIS A 73 18.94 -5.34 -4.38
C HIS A 73 18.37 -3.94 -4.22
N VAL A 74 17.36 -3.59 -5.00
CA VAL A 74 16.74 -2.26 -4.91
C VAL A 74 15.36 -2.37 -4.28
N LEU A 75 15.15 -1.57 -3.24
CA LEU A 75 13.85 -1.31 -2.64
C LEU A 75 13.43 0.12 -2.98
N PHE A 76 12.19 0.32 -3.42
CA PHE A 76 11.63 1.66 -3.64
C PHE A 76 10.37 1.87 -2.78
N LEU A 77 10.42 2.82 -1.85
CA LEU A 77 9.23 3.29 -1.11
C LEU A 77 8.49 4.33 -1.94
N ALA A 78 7.42 3.90 -2.61
CA ALA A 78 6.62 4.74 -3.49
C ALA A 78 5.55 5.55 -2.75
N SER A 79 5.12 6.65 -3.36
CA SER A 79 4.02 7.51 -2.88
C SER A 79 3.18 8.01 -4.05
N PHE A 80 2.10 7.31 -4.39
CA PHE A 80 1.24 7.65 -5.54
C PHE A 80 0.07 8.55 -5.15
N HIS A 81 0.36 9.66 -4.48
CA HIS A 81 -0.67 10.53 -3.90
C HIS A 81 -1.25 11.55 -4.89
N ASN A 82 -0.60 11.80 -6.04
CA ASN A 82 -1.14 12.64 -7.12
C ASN A 82 -0.55 12.25 -8.50
N PRO A 83 -1.17 12.64 -9.63
CA PRO A 83 -0.72 12.27 -10.98
C PRO A 83 0.71 12.74 -11.36
N GLN A 84 1.12 13.95 -10.94
CA GLN A 84 2.46 14.46 -11.22
C GLN A 84 3.52 13.59 -10.55
N THR A 85 3.32 13.29 -9.27
CA THR A 85 4.22 12.43 -8.49
C THR A 85 4.25 10.99 -9.03
N ILE A 86 3.11 10.46 -9.50
CA ILE A 86 3.05 9.16 -10.18
C ILE A 86 3.93 9.15 -11.43
N PHE A 87 3.82 10.18 -12.27
CA PHE A 87 4.61 10.27 -13.50
C PHE A 87 6.12 10.32 -13.22
N GLU A 88 6.54 11.11 -12.23
CA GLU A 88 7.94 11.19 -11.78
C GLU A 88 8.47 9.82 -11.32
N GLN A 89 7.73 9.15 -10.43
CA GLN A 89 8.17 7.89 -9.83
C GLN A 89 8.14 6.74 -10.84
N ILE A 90 7.12 6.64 -11.70
CA ILE A 90 7.08 5.63 -12.77
C ILE A 90 8.26 5.82 -13.73
N SER A 91 8.60 7.06 -14.09
CA SER A 91 9.76 7.37 -14.94
C SER A 91 11.07 6.84 -14.33
N LEU A 92 11.25 7.01 -13.02
CA LEU A 92 12.38 6.44 -12.28
C LEU A 92 12.36 4.90 -12.27
N LEU A 93 11.22 4.30 -11.94
CA LEU A 93 11.05 2.84 -11.86
C LEU A 93 11.36 2.13 -13.18
N TYR A 94 11.03 2.75 -14.32
CA TYR A 94 11.40 2.22 -15.65
C TYR A 94 12.92 2.20 -15.90
N HIS A 95 13.69 3.02 -15.19
CA HIS A 95 15.13 3.15 -15.38
C HIS A 95 15.96 2.36 -14.36
N LEU A 96 15.47 2.12 -13.14
CA LEU A 96 16.21 1.35 -12.13
C LEU A 96 16.72 -0.02 -12.63
N PRO A 97 15.92 -0.85 -13.32
CA PRO A 97 16.42 -2.11 -13.89
C PRO A 97 17.52 -1.93 -14.94
N LYS A 98 17.54 -0.81 -15.66
CA LYS A 98 18.55 -0.51 -16.70
C LYS A 98 19.94 -0.23 -16.11
N TYR A 99 20.01 0.12 -14.83
CA TYR A 99 21.27 0.17 -14.08
C TYR A 99 21.77 -1.21 -13.64
N LEU A 100 21.11 -2.29 -14.10
CA LEU A 100 21.48 -3.67 -13.86
C LEU A 100 21.41 -4.03 -12.38
N CYS A 101 20.37 -3.56 -11.68
CA CYS A 101 20.06 -4.06 -10.35
C CYS A 101 19.76 -5.56 -10.38
N ARG A 102 20.10 -6.24 -9.28
CA ARG A 102 19.86 -7.67 -9.11
C ARG A 102 18.37 -7.95 -9.09
N SER A 103 17.65 -7.29 -8.17
CA SER A 103 16.19 -7.31 -8.08
C SER A 103 15.66 -5.91 -7.78
N LEU A 104 14.35 -5.71 -8.03
CA LEU A 104 13.63 -4.50 -7.74
C LEU A 104 12.33 -4.86 -7.03
N LYS A 105 12.13 -4.31 -5.83
CA LYS A 105 10.89 -4.39 -5.08
C LYS A 105 10.36 -2.99 -4.84
N VAL A 106 9.12 -2.74 -5.23
CA VAL A 106 8.41 -1.48 -5.02
C VAL A 106 7.39 -1.70 -3.92
N LEU A 107 7.52 -0.95 -2.83
CA LEU A 107 6.51 -0.88 -1.79
C LEU A 107 5.59 0.28 -2.15
N LEU A 108 4.35 -0.03 -2.48
CA LEU A 108 3.33 0.93 -2.85
C LEU A 108 2.22 0.91 -1.78
N PRO A 109 2.30 1.77 -0.76
CA PRO A 109 1.33 1.77 0.34
C PRO A 109 -0.12 2.02 -0.10
N TYR A 110 -0.31 2.73 -1.21
CA TYR A 110 -1.63 3.12 -1.70
C TYR A 110 -1.69 3.03 -3.23
N PHE A 111 -2.68 2.31 -3.76
CA PHE A 111 -2.96 2.21 -5.20
C PHE A 111 -4.15 3.13 -5.58
N PRO A 112 -3.89 4.34 -6.09
CA PRO A 112 -4.86 5.45 -6.07
C PRO A 112 -6.06 5.29 -6.99
N THR A 113 -5.92 4.51 -8.06
CA THR A 113 -7.00 4.29 -9.02
C THR A 113 -7.80 3.02 -8.72
N GLY A 114 -7.52 2.33 -7.60
CA GLY A 114 -8.14 1.06 -7.25
C GLY A 114 -9.65 1.11 -7.02
N THR A 115 -10.23 2.31 -6.84
CA THR A 115 -11.68 2.58 -6.74
C THR A 115 -12.38 2.80 -8.08
N MET A 116 -11.61 2.94 -9.17
CA MET A 116 -12.09 3.01 -10.55
C MET A 116 -11.67 1.75 -11.30
N GLU A 117 -12.02 0.60 -10.72
CA GLU A 117 -11.68 -0.74 -11.19
C GLU A 117 -12.68 -1.30 -12.19
N ARG A 118 -13.95 -0.90 -12.15
CA ARG A 118 -15.01 -1.49 -12.99
C ARG A 118 -15.75 -0.45 -13.80
N ILE A 119 -16.24 -0.88 -14.97
CA ILE A 119 -17.10 -0.10 -15.85
C ILE A 119 -18.54 -0.47 -15.50
N GLN A 120 -19.32 0.47 -14.99
CA GLN A 120 -20.75 0.32 -14.72
C GLN A 120 -21.60 0.79 -15.90
N THR A 121 -21.12 1.80 -16.62
CA THR A 121 -21.81 2.41 -17.77
C THR A 121 -20.89 2.45 -19.00
N PRO A 122 -21.40 2.16 -20.22
CA PRO A 122 -20.61 2.34 -21.43
C PRO A 122 -19.97 3.72 -21.53
N GLY A 123 -18.65 3.77 -21.77
CA GLY A 123 -17.87 5.01 -21.86
C GLY A 123 -17.06 5.36 -20.60
N GLU A 124 -17.31 4.71 -19.46
CA GLU A 124 -16.45 4.84 -18.29
C GLU A 124 -15.06 4.24 -18.55
N ILE A 125 -14.03 4.86 -17.96
CA ILE A 125 -12.63 4.45 -18.11
C ILE A 125 -12.15 3.85 -16.79
N ALA A 126 -11.79 2.56 -16.82
CA ALA A 126 -11.19 1.87 -15.68
C ALA A 126 -9.73 2.31 -15.49
N THR A 127 -9.49 3.42 -14.79
CA THR A 127 -8.14 3.98 -14.60
C THR A 127 -7.25 3.09 -13.73
N ALA A 128 -7.83 2.17 -12.95
CA ALA A 128 -7.09 1.09 -12.28
C ALA A 128 -6.28 0.26 -13.27
N TYR A 129 -6.91 -0.12 -14.40
CA TYR A 129 -6.27 -0.90 -15.45
C TYR A 129 -5.12 -0.12 -16.08
N SER A 130 -5.34 1.14 -16.44
CA SER A 130 -4.29 1.99 -17.05
C SER A 130 -3.05 2.11 -16.16
N LEU A 131 -3.23 2.38 -14.86
CA LEU A 131 -2.11 2.48 -13.92
C LEU A 131 -1.40 1.14 -13.72
N ALA A 132 -2.15 0.04 -13.63
CA ALA A 132 -1.58 -1.30 -13.55
C ALA A 132 -0.76 -1.64 -14.80
N GLN A 133 -1.19 -1.23 -16.00
CA GLN A 133 -0.44 -1.42 -17.24
C GLN A 133 0.86 -0.58 -17.30
N MET A 134 0.84 0.64 -16.76
CA MET A 134 2.05 1.46 -16.62
C MET A 134 3.06 0.79 -15.68
N LEU A 135 2.63 0.33 -14.50
CA LEU A 135 3.50 -0.46 -13.61
C LEU A 135 3.96 -1.77 -14.27
N SER A 136 3.09 -2.39 -15.07
CA SER A 136 3.38 -3.62 -15.82
C SER A 136 4.46 -3.49 -16.90
N SER A 137 4.82 -2.27 -17.22
CA SER A 137 5.82 -1.95 -18.24
C SER A 137 7.20 -1.68 -17.63
N ILE A 138 7.36 -1.80 -16.30
CA ILE A 138 8.67 -1.78 -15.65
C ILE A 138 9.52 -2.93 -16.23
N PRO A 139 10.74 -2.67 -16.73
CA PRO A 139 11.58 -3.70 -17.31
C PRO A 139 12.00 -4.78 -16.31
N LEU A 140 12.36 -5.94 -16.84
CA LEU A 140 12.95 -7.02 -16.03
C LEU A 140 14.29 -6.57 -15.44
N THR A 141 14.54 -7.02 -14.21
CA THR A 141 15.83 -6.93 -13.52
C THR A 141 16.71 -8.11 -13.90
N ARG A 142 17.94 -8.18 -13.36
CA ARG A 142 18.87 -9.28 -13.67
C ARG A 142 18.35 -10.65 -13.24
N THR A 143 17.53 -10.71 -12.19
CA THR A 143 17.00 -11.98 -11.66
C THR A 143 15.52 -12.19 -11.96
N GLY A 144 14.88 -11.29 -12.73
CA GLY A 144 13.49 -11.46 -13.16
C GLY A 144 12.62 -10.22 -12.98
N PRO A 145 11.29 -10.39 -12.90
CA PRO A 145 10.33 -9.28 -12.87
C PRO A 145 10.45 -8.44 -11.59
N CYS A 146 10.02 -7.18 -11.69
CA CYS A 146 9.83 -6.31 -10.54
C CYS A 146 8.70 -6.85 -9.64
N GLU A 147 8.90 -6.84 -8.32
CA GLU A 147 7.85 -7.14 -7.36
C GLU A 147 7.21 -5.82 -6.89
N VAL A 148 5.88 -5.71 -6.96
CA VAL A 148 5.13 -4.56 -6.43
C VAL A 148 4.27 -5.04 -5.28
N VAL A 149 4.56 -4.55 -4.08
CA VAL A 149 3.81 -4.86 -2.86
C VAL A 149 2.79 -3.75 -2.62
N ILE A 150 1.51 -4.11 -2.61
CA ILE A 150 0.39 -3.18 -2.40
C ILE A 150 -0.33 -3.58 -1.11
N PHE A 151 -0.66 -2.59 -0.29
CA PHE A 151 -1.34 -2.80 0.98
C PHE A 151 -2.83 -2.50 0.84
N ASP A 152 -3.68 -3.41 1.33
CA ASP A 152 -5.13 -3.25 1.47
C ASP A 152 -5.82 -2.70 0.21
N ILE A 153 -5.49 -3.27 -0.96
CA ILE A 153 -6.04 -2.81 -2.24
C ILE A 153 -7.57 -2.83 -2.24
N HIS A 154 -8.20 -1.76 -2.73
CA HIS A 154 -9.65 -1.55 -2.67
C HIS A 154 -10.48 -2.75 -3.19
N ALA A 155 -10.03 -3.37 -4.28
CA ALA A 155 -10.65 -4.58 -4.83
C ALA A 155 -9.56 -5.57 -5.23
N LEU A 156 -9.65 -6.81 -4.73
CA LEU A 156 -8.70 -7.89 -5.03
C LEU A 156 -8.60 -8.18 -6.53
N GLN A 157 -9.68 -7.97 -7.27
CA GLN A 157 -9.74 -8.19 -8.72
C GLN A 157 -8.75 -7.32 -9.50
N ASN A 158 -8.31 -6.18 -8.95
CA ASN A 158 -7.27 -5.35 -9.55
C ASN A 158 -5.96 -6.13 -9.80
N GLN A 159 -5.71 -7.23 -9.07
CA GLN A 159 -4.54 -8.09 -9.30
C GLN A 159 -4.49 -8.62 -10.74
N PHE A 160 -5.64 -8.81 -11.39
CA PHE A 160 -5.72 -9.32 -12.75
C PHE A 160 -5.43 -8.26 -13.82
N TYR A 161 -5.27 -6.99 -13.43
CA TYR A 161 -4.90 -5.92 -14.35
C TYR A 161 -3.40 -5.82 -14.60
N PHE A 162 -2.59 -6.49 -13.79
CA PHE A 162 -1.16 -6.52 -13.97
C PHE A 162 -0.76 -7.64 -14.93
N SER A 163 0.22 -7.36 -15.79
CA SER A 163 0.75 -8.36 -16.72
C SER A 163 1.75 -9.29 -16.02
N SER A 164 2.15 -10.36 -16.72
CA SER A 164 3.18 -11.30 -16.24
C SER A 164 4.59 -10.70 -16.12
N ASN A 165 4.80 -9.44 -16.51
CA ASN A 165 6.11 -8.78 -16.43
C ASN A 165 6.42 -8.25 -15.02
N ILE A 166 5.46 -8.32 -14.09
CA ILE A 166 5.62 -7.94 -12.69
C ILE A 166 5.00 -9.00 -11.80
N ILE A 167 5.51 -9.11 -10.58
CA ILE A 167 4.88 -9.89 -9.52
C ILE A 167 4.13 -8.91 -8.62
N VAL A 168 2.81 -9.05 -8.52
CA VAL A 168 2.00 -8.28 -7.56
C VAL A 168 1.86 -9.08 -6.29
N ARG A 169 2.21 -8.48 -5.16
CA ARG A 169 2.01 -9.04 -3.83
C ARG A 169 1.03 -8.15 -3.07
N LEU A 170 -0.12 -8.71 -2.73
CA LEU A 170 -1.13 -8.01 -1.94
C LEU A 170 -0.91 -8.35 -0.47
N GLU A 171 -0.70 -7.32 0.34
CA GLU A 171 -0.52 -7.42 1.78
C GLU A 171 -1.63 -6.67 2.50
N SER A 172 -1.77 -6.93 3.79
CA SER A 172 -2.68 -6.17 4.64
C SER A 172 -1.96 -5.59 5.85
N THR A 173 -2.40 -4.40 6.26
CA THR A 173 -1.94 -3.74 7.48
C THR A 173 -2.72 -4.16 8.72
N VAL A 174 -3.76 -4.97 8.59
CA VAL A 174 -4.59 -5.45 9.72
C VAL A 174 -3.76 -6.20 10.76
N GLU A 175 -2.70 -6.90 10.38
CA GLU A 175 -1.77 -7.55 11.33
C GLU A 175 -1.20 -6.54 12.35
N LEU A 176 -0.84 -5.33 11.89
CA LEU A 176 -0.32 -4.27 12.77
C LEU A 176 -1.40 -3.76 13.74
N LEU A 177 -2.64 -3.71 13.29
CA LEU A 177 -3.77 -3.36 14.14
C LEU A 177 -4.03 -4.44 15.19
N LEU A 178 -4.00 -5.72 14.80
CA LEU A 178 -4.18 -6.84 15.71
C LEU A 178 -3.10 -6.86 16.81
N ASP A 179 -1.83 -6.58 16.46
CA ASP A 179 -0.74 -6.45 17.44
C ASP A 179 -1.04 -5.36 18.48
N GLU A 180 -1.49 -4.19 18.05
CA GLU A 180 -1.87 -3.09 18.94
C GLU A 180 -3.09 -3.45 19.81
N LEU A 181 -4.11 -4.07 19.23
CA LEU A 181 -5.29 -4.51 19.98
C LEU A 181 -4.97 -5.59 21.02
N ASN A 182 -4.05 -6.50 20.71
CA ASN A 182 -3.59 -7.52 21.65
C ASN A 182 -2.83 -6.88 22.82
N ASN A 183 -2.00 -5.86 22.56
CA ASN A 183 -1.31 -5.10 23.60
C ASN A 183 -2.29 -4.37 24.53
N ARG A 184 -3.39 -3.80 23.99
CA ARG A 184 -4.41 -3.11 24.78
C ARG A 184 -5.39 -4.03 25.51
N LYS A 185 -5.68 -5.22 24.97
CA LYS A 185 -6.51 -6.23 25.67
C LYS A 185 -5.95 -6.59 27.04
N ASN A 186 -4.63 -6.57 27.20
CA ASN A 186 -3.96 -6.79 28.49
C ASN A 186 -4.30 -5.71 29.54
N GLN A 187 -5.01 -4.64 29.16
CA GLN A 187 -5.47 -3.53 30.00
C GLN A 187 -6.99 -3.60 30.29
N ASN A 188 -7.64 -4.75 30.04
CA ASN A 188 -9.08 -5.00 30.24
C ASN A 188 -10.03 -4.16 29.36
N GLU A 189 -9.56 -3.58 28.25
CA GLU A 189 -10.43 -2.93 27.27
C GLU A 189 -11.20 -3.98 26.43
N LYS A 190 -12.48 -3.70 26.16
CA LYS A 190 -13.34 -4.52 25.30
C LYS A 190 -13.53 -3.83 23.96
N PHE A 191 -13.21 -4.51 22.87
CA PHE A 191 -13.31 -3.95 21.52
C PHE A 191 -14.38 -4.65 20.68
N ALA A 192 -14.99 -3.92 19.75
CA ALA A 192 -15.81 -4.45 18.68
C ALA A 192 -15.29 -3.90 17.34
N MET A 193 -15.24 -4.73 16.30
CA MET A 193 -14.83 -4.28 14.97
C MET A 193 -16.07 -3.81 14.22
N ALA A 194 -16.08 -2.54 13.86
CA ALA A 194 -17.17 -1.90 13.14
C ALA A 194 -16.78 -1.72 11.67
N PHE A 195 -17.69 -2.06 10.76
CA PHE A 195 -17.51 -1.86 9.32
C PHE A 195 -18.53 -0.84 8.83
N PRO A 196 -18.08 0.23 8.16
CA PRO A 196 -18.97 1.31 7.76
C PRO A 196 -19.96 0.90 6.64
N ASP A 197 -19.61 -0.15 5.88
CA ASP A 197 -20.48 -0.74 4.87
C ASP A 197 -20.18 -2.25 4.65
N ASP A 198 -21.02 -2.88 3.81
CA ASP A 198 -20.89 -4.29 3.43
C ASP A 198 -19.59 -4.59 2.67
N GLY A 199 -19.00 -3.60 1.99
CA GLY A 199 -17.75 -3.75 1.22
C GLY A 199 -16.55 -3.91 2.15
N ALA A 200 -16.40 -3.00 3.11
CA ALA A 200 -15.39 -3.08 4.16
C ALA A 200 -15.54 -4.37 4.98
N HIS A 201 -16.77 -4.74 5.36
CA HIS A 201 -17.05 -5.98 6.06
C HIS A 201 -16.56 -7.21 5.27
N LYS A 202 -16.95 -7.35 4.00
CA LYS A 202 -16.51 -8.47 3.15
C LYS A 202 -14.99 -8.53 2.98
N ARG A 203 -14.34 -7.36 2.93
CA ARG A 203 -12.89 -7.27 2.72
C ARG A 203 -12.09 -7.67 3.95
N PHE A 204 -12.52 -7.28 5.15
CA PHE A 204 -11.68 -7.35 6.33
C PHE A 204 -12.20 -8.26 7.45
N ALA A 205 -13.50 -8.59 7.52
CA ALA A 205 -14.06 -9.30 8.67
C ALA A 205 -13.39 -10.66 8.95
N HIS A 206 -13.07 -11.41 7.90
CA HIS A 206 -12.40 -12.71 8.00
C HIS A 206 -11.04 -12.63 8.72
N MET A 207 -10.38 -11.47 8.70
CA MET A 207 -9.09 -11.25 9.36
C MET A 207 -9.20 -11.13 10.88
N PHE A 208 -10.40 -10.96 11.42
CA PHE A 208 -10.66 -10.81 12.85
C PHE A 208 -11.36 -12.02 13.48
N GLU A 209 -11.73 -13.03 12.68
CA GLU A 209 -12.52 -14.19 13.12
C GLU A 209 -11.83 -14.98 14.25
N GLU A 210 -10.52 -15.20 14.14
CA GLU A 210 -9.75 -15.96 15.13
C GLU A 210 -9.72 -15.28 16.51
N ASN A 211 -9.77 -13.94 16.55
CA ASN A 211 -9.71 -13.17 17.77
C ASN A 211 -11.07 -13.04 18.48
N LYS A 212 -12.15 -13.52 17.85
CA LYS A 212 -13.54 -13.52 18.36
C LYS A 212 -14.03 -12.14 18.82
N TYR A 213 -13.64 -11.08 18.10
CA TYR A 213 -14.21 -9.76 18.33
C TYR A 213 -15.68 -9.73 17.90
N PRO A 214 -16.58 -9.08 18.67
CA PRO A 214 -17.91 -8.75 18.18
C PRO A 214 -17.81 -7.90 16.90
N ILE A 215 -18.63 -8.25 15.92
CA ILE A 215 -18.70 -7.56 14.64
C ILE A 215 -19.94 -6.67 14.63
N VAL A 216 -19.75 -5.43 14.18
CA VAL A 216 -20.82 -4.46 13.93
C VAL A 216 -20.75 -4.06 12.47
N VAL A 217 -21.85 -4.20 11.74
CA VAL A 217 -21.91 -3.82 10.32
C VAL A 217 -22.92 -2.71 10.15
N CYS A 218 -22.48 -1.59 9.58
CA CYS A 218 -23.33 -0.48 9.21
C CYS A 218 -23.82 -0.63 7.76
N SER A 219 -24.96 -0.04 7.47
CA SER A 219 -25.49 0.05 6.11
C SER A 219 -26.14 1.40 5.89
N LYS A 220 -26.10 1.88 4.63
CA LYS A 220 -26.76 3.13 4.23
C LYS A 220 -28.15 2.81 3.73
N ILE A 221 -29.17 3.19 4.50
CA ILE A 221 -30.57 3.07 4.13
C ILE A 221 -31.02 4.41 3.52
N ARG A 222 -31.81 4.34 2.46
CA ARG A 222 -32.48 5.53 1.91
C ARG A 222 -33.87 5.64 2.52
N GLU A 223 -34.10 6.71 3.26
CA GLU A 223 -35.43 7.12 3.72
C GLU A 223 -35.83 8.41 2.99
N GLY A 224 -36.64 8.27 1.94
CA GLY A 224 -36.94 9.36 1.00
C GLY A 224 -35.67 9.87 0.30
N ASP A 225 -35.44 11.18 0.37
CA ASP A 225 -34.23 11.83 -0.20
C ASP A 225 -33.01 11.79 0.76
N LYS A 226 -33.18 11.31 1.99
CA LYS A 226 -32.09 11.24 2.98
C LYS A 226 -31.42 9.88 2.97
N ARG A 227 -30.10 9.88 3.05
CA ARG A 227 -29.29 8.70 3.35
C ARG A 227 -28.99 8.70 4.84
N ILE A 228 -29.39 7.64 5.53
CA ILE A 228 -29.15 7.46 6.96
C ILE A 228 -28.31 6.20 7.11
N THR A 229 -27.22 6.29 7.85
CA THR A 229 -26.40 5.14 8.21
C THR A 229 -26.99 4.49 9.45
N THR A 230 -27.27 3.19 9.39
CA THR A 230 -27.83 2.42 10.51
C THR A 230 -26.99 1.19 10.75
N ILE A 231 -27.02 0.68 11.98
CA ILE A 231 -26.46 -0.63 12.29
C ILE A 231 -27.39 -1.68 11.67
N LYS A 232 -26.83 -2.49 10.78
CA LYS A 232 -27.49 -3.62 10.12
C LYS A 232 -27.36 -4.88 10.95
N GLU A 233 -26.17 -5.13 11.49
CA GLU A 233 -25.83 -6.32 12.28
C GLU A 233 -24.93 -5.94 13.46
N GLY A 234 -25.07 -6.67 14.58
CA GLY A 234 -24.26 -6.49 15.78
C GLY A 234 -24.82 -5.48 16.79
N ASN A 235 -24.14 -5.35 17.94
CA ASN A 235 -24.45 -4.37 18.98
C ASN A 235 -23.15 -3.75 19.54
N PRO A 236 -22.92 -2.44 19.36
CA PRO A 236 -21.71 -1.77 19.84
C PRO A 236 -21.71 -1.48 21.35
N SER A 237 -22.85 -1.62 22.02
CA SER A 237 -23.02 -1.18 23.42
C SER A 237 -22.04 -1.87 24.36
N GLY A 238 -21.27 -1.08 25.11
CA GLY A 238 -20.30 -1.59 26.09
C GLY A 238 -18.93 -1.99 25.50
N TYR A 239 -18.67 -1.65 24.23
CA TYR A 239 -17.39 -1.88 23.56
C TYR A 239 -16.80 -0.58 23.02
N HIS A 240 -15.47 -0.51 22.96
CA HIS A 240 -14.74 0.43 22.13
C HIS A 240 -14.81 -0.04 20.67
N CYS A 241 -15.52 0.71 19.83
CA CYS A 241 -15.69 0.36 18.43
C CYS A 241 -14.48 0.83 17.63
N ILE A 242 -13.85 -0.09 16.89
CA ILE A 242 -12.77 0.20 15.96
C ILE A 242 -13.36 0.12 14.55
N ILE A 243 -13.48 1.26 13.88
CA ILE A 243 -14.03 1.33 12.53
C ILE A 243 -12.93 0.94 11.54
N ILE A 244 -13.17 -0.09 10.72
CA ILE A 244 -12.22 -0.65 9.77
C ILE A 244 -12.70 -0.36 8.34
N ASP A 245 -11.84 0.27 7.55
CA ASP A 245 -12.07 0.54 6.14
C ASP A 245 -10.72 0.52 5.38
N ASP A 246 -10.74 0.43 4.04
CA ASP A 246 -9.51 0.36 3.24
C ASP A 246 -8.84 1.72 3.06
N LEU A 247 -9.63 2.78 3.02
CA LEU A 247 -9.13 4.15 2.86
C LEU A 247 -10.10 5.19 3.41
N VAL A 248 -9.60 6.40 3.63
CA VAL A 248 -10.40 7.56 4.04
C VAL A 248 -10.11 8.73 3.12
N GLN A 249 -11.14 9.26 2.45
CA GLN A 249 -11.01 10.46 1.60
C GLN A 249 -11.51 11.72 2.32
N SER A 250 -12.83 11.88 2.46
CA SER A 250 -13.45 13.03 3.13
C SER A 250 -13.73 12.78 4.61
N GLY A 251 -13.70 11.52 5.06
CA GLY A 251 -14.08 11.11 6.41
C GLY A 251 -15.58 11.01 6.66
N GLY A 252 -16.43 11.45 5.73
CA GLY A 252 -17.89 11.47 5.92
C GLY A 252 -18.49 10.10 6.26
N THR A 253 -18.10 9.04 5.55
CA THR A 253 -18.56 7.68 5.84
C THR A 253 -18.18 7.23 7.25
N LEU A 254 -16.99 7.59 7.75
CA LEU A 254 -16.58 7.23 9.12
C LEU A 254 -17.34 8.02 10.17
N MET A 255 -17.56 9.32 9.92
CA MET A 255 -18.36 10.18 10.82
C MET A 255 -19.82 9.77 10.88
N GLU A 256 -20.38 9.24 9.78
CA GLU A 256 -21.73 8.66 9.77
C GLU A 256 -21.81 7.31 10.50
N CYS A 257 -20.69 6.58 10.56
CA CYS A 257 -20.60 5.28 11.23
C CYS A 257 -20.36 5.41 12.74
N ALA A 258 -19.66 6.46 13.17
CA ALA A 258 -19.34 6.76 14.57
C ALA A 258 -20.54 7.36 15.31
#